data_AF-A0A8J6QIT8-F1
#
_entry.id   AF-A0A8J6QIT8-F1
#
_cell.length_a   1.000
_cell.length_b   1.000
_cell.length_c   1.000
_cell.angle_alpha   90.00
_cell.angle_beta   90.00
_cell.angle_gamma   90.00
#
_symmetry.space_group_name_H-M   'P 1'
#
loop_
_entity.id
_entity.type
_entity.pdbx_description
1 polymer ?
#
loop_
_entity_poly.entity_id
_entity_poly.type
_entity_poly.pdbx_seq_one_letter_code
_entity_poly.pdbx_strand_id
1 'polypeptide(L)'
;MIQTIYDGMWREFCVALQHQQCHIDSNIHNPADTRRGITALAYITANSRAVSDEITALLEQLKRIEPSQYYYPANELHLTLLSIISCIDGFKLSDIEPAAYAAGFSDALAQCEPIDIEFRGVTASPACILIQGFPIGDGLAALREQLRRNFKSSALRSNIDSRYKLMTAHTTAVRFCTPLQNATRLLDCCEQFRNHHFGTARLSNFELVFNDWYQRWSVTQSLAKLTLG
;
A
#
# COMPACT_ATOMS: atom_id res chain seq x y z
N MET A 1 -12.01 5.33 14.75
CA MET A 1 -11.32 4.02 14.82
C MET A 1 -10.05 4.00 13.97
N ILE A 2 -10.11 4.33 12.66
CA ILE A 2 -8.91 4.38 11.79
C ILE A 2 -7.86 5.41 12.26
N GLN A 3 -8.28 6.62 12.63
CA GLN A 3 -7.37 7.66 13.15
C GLN A 3 -6.51 7.16 14.32
N THR A 4 -7.13 6.45 15.28
CA THR A 4 -6.43 5.89 16.45
C THR A 4 -5.35 4.88 16.06
N ILE A 5 -5.55 4.11 14.98
CA ILE A 5 -4.54 3.19 14.45
C ILE A 5 -3.36 4.00 13.88
N TYR A 6 -3.64 5.03 13.08
CA TYR A 6 -2.60 5.90 12.53
C TYR A 6 -1.83 6.67 13.62
N ASP A 7 -2.49 7.11 14.68
CA ASP A 7 -1.84 7.77 15.81
C ASP A 7 -1.03 6.79 16.68
N GLY A 8 -1.45 5.53 16.73
CA GLY A 8 -0.66 4.44 17.31
C GLY A 8 0.66 4.25 16.56
N MET A 9 0.59 4.08 15.24
CA MET A 9 1.77 3.97 14.38
C MET A 9 2.70 5.16 14.54
N TRP A 10 2.15 6.38 14.52
CA TRP A 10 2.94 7.60 14.69
C TRP A 10 3.71 7.63 16.01
N ARG A 11 3.07 7.28 17.12
CA ARG A 11 3.74 7.20 18.44
C ARG A 11 4.86 6.17 18.43
N GLU A 12 4.63 5.00 17.85
CA GLU A 12 5.67 3.96 17.71
C GLU A 12 6.85 4.46 16.88
N PHE A 13 6.60 5.20 15.80
CA PHE A 13 7.64 5.83 14.99
C PHE A 13 8.46 6.87 15.79
N CYS A 14 7.79 7.77 16.52
CA CYS A 14 8.49 8.75 17.36
C CYS A 14 9.40 8.09 18.40
N VAL A 15 8.92 7.03 19.07
CA VAL A 15 9.72 6.24 20.02
C VAL A 15 10.90 5.58 19.31
N ALA A 16 10.68 4.97 18.15
CA ALA A 16 11.75 4.34 17.38
C ALA A 16 12.83 5.34 16.94
N LEU A 17 12.46 6.57 16.56
CA LEU A 17 13.43 7.62 16.24
C LEU A 17 14.27 8.01 17.46
N GLN A 18 13.64 8.21 18.62
CA GLN A 18 14.33 8.59 19.86
C GLN A 18 15.35 7.53 20.29
N HIS A 19 15.05 6.26 20.07
CA HIS A 19 15.92 5.14 20.44
C HIS A 19 16.80 4.63 19.29
N GLN A 20 16.75 5.25 18.10
CA GLN A 20 17.45 4.79 16.89
C GLN A 20 17.11 3.33 16.51
N GLN A 21 15.86 2.95 16.70
CA GLN A 21 15.31 1.61 16.48
C GLN A 21 14.44 1.51 15.23
N CYS A 22 14.65 2.38 14.23
CA CYS A 22 13.99 2.22 12.94
C CYS A 22 14.41 0.90 12.28
N HIS A 23 13.43 0.20 11.71
CA HIS A 23 13.64 -1.08 11.04
C HIS A 23 14.09 -0.83 9.60
N ILE A 24 15.32 -1.25 9.30
CA ILE A 24 15.90 -1.14 7.97
C ILE A 24 15.54 -2.37 7.14
N ASP A 25 14.89 -2.18 6.00
CA ASP A 25 14.53 -3.26 5.08
C ASP A 25 15.74 -3.64 4.21
N SER A 26 16.46 -4.68 4.62
CA SER A 26 17.66 -5.17 3.93
C SER A 26 17.38 -5.86 2.59
N ASN A 27 16.12 -6.19 2.29
CA ASN A 27 15.77 -6.93 1.07
C ASN A 27 15.43 -6.01 -0.12
N ILE A 28 15.20 -4.71 0.11
CA ILE A 28 14.68 -3.81 -0.92
C ILE A 28 15.64 -3.59 -2.09
N HIS A 29 16.93 -3.71 -1.83
CA HIS A 29 17.99 -3.68 -2.84
C HIS A 29 18.64 -5.06 -3.06
N ASN A 30 18.10 -6.12 -2.46
CA ASN A 30 18.62 -7.48 -2.64
C ASN A 30 18.15 -8.03 -4.00
N PRO A 31 19.05 -8.25 -4.98
CA PRO A 31 18.66 -8.80 -6.27
C PRO A 31 18.20 -10.27 -6.18
N ALA A 32 18.54 -10.96 -5.09
CA ALA A 32 18.10 -12.32 -4.81
C ALA A 32 16.75 -12.37 -4.06
N ASP A 33 16.07 -11.25 -3.82
CA ASP A 33 14.75 -11.27 -3.19
C ASP A 33 13.71 -11.88 -4.14
N THR A 34 13.36 -13.14 -3.86
CA THR A 34 12.37 -13.90 -4.63
C THR A 34 10.99 -13.88 -4.01
N ARG A 35 10.74 -13.03 -3.00
CA ARG A 35 9.41 -12.93 -2.39
C ARG A 35 8.42 -12.39 -3.41
N ARG A 36 7.38 -13.18 -3.70
CA ARG A 36 6.31 -12.82 -4.63
C ARG A 36 4.95 -13.16 -4.06
N GLY A 37 3.92 -12.46 -4.50
CA GLY A 37 2.55 -12.64 -4.05
C GLY A 37 1.51 -12.24 -5.09
N ILE A 38 0.25 -12.28 -4.69
CA ILE A 38 -0.92 -11.89 -5.47
C ILE A 38 -1.69 -10.85 -4.67
N THR A 39 -1.87 -9.67 -5.24
CA THR A 39 -2.49 -8.53 -4.55
C THR A 39 -3.56 -7.88 -5.43
N ALA A 40 -4.73 -7.64 -4.84
CA ALA A 40 -5.72 -6.72 -5.37
C ALA A 40 -5.42 -5.30 -4.84
N LEU A 41 -5.34 -4.31 -5.73
CA LEU A 41 -4.97 -2.95 -5.40
C LEU A 41 -5.67 -1.91 -6.30
N ALA A 42 -5.57 -0.65 -5.90
CA ALA A 42 -5.90 0.50 -6.74
C ALA A 42 -4.67 1.41 -6.82
N TYR A 43 -4.17 1.68 -8.02
CA TYR A 43 -3.11 2.67 -8.22
C TYR A 43 -3.65 4.08 -8.01
N ILE A 44 -2.93 4.92 -7.27
CA ILE A 44 -3.39 6.29 -6.97
C ILE A 44 -3.42 7.12 -8.25
N THR A 45 -2.36 7.08 -9.06
CA THR A 45 -2.29 7.80 -10.35
C THR A 45 -3.45 7.46 -11.29
N ALA A 46 -3.92 6.20 -11.30
CA ALA A 46 -5.02 5.77 -12.16
C ALA A 46 -6.40 6.27 -11.70
N ASN A 47 -6.54 6.65 -10.42
CA ASN A 47 -7.80 7.06 -9.83
C ASN A 47 -7.85 8.56 -9.46
N SER A 48 -6.69 9.20 -9.25
CA SER A 48 -6.58 10.65 -9.07
C SER A 48 -5.15 11.13 -9.32
N ARG A 49 -4.94 11.77 -10.47
CA ARG A 49 -3.65 12.40 -10.79
C ARG A 49 -3.31 13.50 -9.79
N ALA A 50 -4.29 14.31 -9.39
CA ALA A 50 -4.10 15.41 -8.44
C ALA A 50 -3.58 14.91 -7.08
N VAL A 51 -4.20 13.86 -6.50
CA VAL A 51 -3.72 13.27 -5.23
C VAL A 51 -2.33 12.68 -5.39
N SER A 52 -2.05 12.02 -6.51
CA SER A 52 -0.71 11.47 -6.78
C SER A 52 0.37 12.56 -6.87
N ASP A 53 0.05 13.69 -7.51
CA ASP A 53 0.98 14.81 -7.66
C ASP A 53 1.27 15.47 -6.29
N GLU A 54 0.25 15.66 -5.43
CA GLU A 54 0.41 16.16 -4.05
C GLU A 54 1.30 15.24 -3.20
N ILE A 55 1.08 13.93 -3.26
CA ILE A 55 1.92 12.96 -2.56
C ILE A 55 3.36 13.02 -3.09
N THR A 56 3.53 13.12 -4.42
CA THR A 56 4.86 13.21 -5.04
C THR A 56 5.61 14.47 -4.60
N ALA A 57 4.93 15.62 -4.49
CA ALA A 57 5.52 16.86 -4.00
C ALA A 57 6.04 16.73 -2.55
N LEU A 58 5.31 16.04 -1.67
CA LEU A 58 5.80 15.69 -0.33
C LEU A 58 7.04 14.78 -0.43
N LEU A 59 7.00 13.73 -1.26
CA LEU A 59 8.12 12.81 -1.39
C LEU A 59 9.41 13.51 -1.85
N GLU A 60 9.32 14.49 -2.74
CA GLU A 60 10.46 15.31 -3.11
C GLU A 60 11.04 16.12 -1.95
N GLN A 61 10.19 16.67 -1.08
CA GLN A 61 10.64 17.38 0.12
C GLN A 61 11.38 16.44 1.08
N LEU A 62 10.78 15.28 1.36
CA LEU A 62 11.40 14.26 2.21
C LEU A 62 12.72 13.76 1.63
N LYS A 63 12.80 13.57 0.30
CA LYS A 63 14.01 13.10 -0.39
C LYS A 63 15.17 14.10 -0.32
N ARG A 64 14.89 15.42 -0.23
CA ARG A 64 15.95 16.42 0.01
C ARG A 64 16.53 16.34 1.43
N ILE A 65 15.81 15.74 2.37
CA ILE A 65 16.22 15.59 3.79
C ILE A 65 16.90 14.24 4.02
N GLU A 66 16.32 13.16 3.51
CA GLU A 66 16.77 11.76 3.70
C GLU A 66 16.92 11.03 2.36
N PRO A 67 17.87 11.43 1.49
CA PRO A 67 17.91 10.99 0.09
C PRO A 67 18.17 9.50 -0.10
N SER A 68 18.74 8.82 0.89
CA SER A 68 19.18 7.42 0.81
C SER A 68 18.07 6.41 1.07
N GLN A 69 16.83 6.85 1.29
CA GLN A 69 15.68 5.97 1.52
C GLN A 69 14.99 5.57 0.21
N TYR A 70 14.14 4.55 0.28
CA TYR A 70 13.34 4.15 -0.87
C TYR A 70 12.05 4.95 -0.94
N TYR A 71 11.91 5.75 -2.00
CA TYR A 71 10.73 6.56 -2.30
C TYR A 71 9.93 5.91 -3.41
N TYR A 72 8.64 5.68 -3.16
CA TYR A 72 7.75 5.10 -4.17
C TYR A 72 7.53 6.09 -5.31
N PRO A 73 7.80 5.71 -6.57
CA PRO A 73 7.45 6.54 -7.72
C PRO A 73 5.93 6.62 -7.90
N ALA A 74 5.45 7.68 -8.55
CA ALA A 74 4.02 7.98 -8.68
C ALA A 74 3.20 6.83 -9.32
N ASN A 75 3.79 6.09 -10.25
CA ASN A 75 3.16 4.93 -10.90
C ASN A 75 3.13 3.66 -10.04
N GLU A 76 3.83 3.63 -8.91
CA GLU A 76 3.82 2.53 -7.94
C GLU A 76 3.06 2.88 -6.66
N LEU A 77 2.67 4.15 -6.45
CA LEU A 77 1.79 4.52 -5.35
C LEU A 77 0.44 3.83 -5.51
N HIS A 78 0.06 3.06 -4.50
CA HIS A 78 -1.14 2.23 -4.52
C HIS A 78 -1.78 2.11 -3.14
N LEU A 79 -3.09 1.93 -3.14
CA LEU A 79 -3.87 1.46 -2.01
C LEU A 79 -4.07 -0.05 -2.16
N THR A 80 -3.64 -0.82 -1.17
CA THR A 80 -3.91 -2.27 -1.16
C THR A 80 -5.37 -2.52 -0.78
N LEU A 81 -6.09 -3.29 -1.61
CA LEU A 81 -7.42 -3.79 -1.27
C LEU A 81 -7.30 -5.05 -0.43
N LEU A 82 -6.60 -6.06 -0.96
CA LEU A 82 -6.39 -7.34 -0.30
C LEU A 82 -5.13 -8.04 -0.84
N SER A 83 -4.26 -8.53 0.03
CA SER A 83 -3.23 -9.50 -0.35
C SER A 83 -3.83 -10.90 -0.28
N ILE A 84 -4.05 -11.51 -1.45
CA ILE A 84 -4.64 -12.85 -1.59
C ILE A 84 -3.59 -13.91 -1.29
N ILE A 85 -2.40 -13.72 -1.86
CA ILE A 85 -1.18 -14.42 -1.49
C ILE A 85 -0.18 -13.36 -1.04
N SER A 86 0.13 -13.32 0.25
CA SER A 86 1.22 -12.51 0.79
C SER A 86 2.54 -12.88 0.12
N CYS A 87 3.47 -11.94 0.05
CA CYS A 87 4.75 -12.20 -0.60
C CYS A 87 5.56 -13.29 0.14
N ILE A 88 5.73 -14.44 -0.49
CA ILE A 88 6.43 -15.63 0.03
C ILE A 88 7.69 -15.86 -0.81
N ASP A 89 8.79 -16.20 -0.15
CA ASP A 89 10.05 -16.52 -0.81
C ASP A 89 9.90 -17.74 -1.75
N GLY A 90 10.47 -17.64 -2.94
CA GLY A 90 10.43 -18.67 -3.97
C GLY A 90 9.09 -18.85 -4.69
N PHE A 91 8.03 -18.11 -4.33
CA PHE A 91 6.73 -18.19 -5.01
C PHE A 91 6.82 -17.71 -6.45
N LYS A 92 6.26 -18.48 -7.39
CA LYS A 92 6.26 -18.19 -8.82
C LYS A 92 4.84 -18.15 -9.36
N LEU A 93 4.64 -17.38 -10.43
CA LEU A 93 3.35 -17.33 -11.10
C LEU A 93 2.91 -18.70 -11.66
N SER A 94 3.86 -19.56 -12.02
CA SER A 94 3.62 -20.94 -12.45
C SER A 94 3.11 -21.87 -11.34
N ASP A 95 3.11 -21.43 -10.08
CA ASP A 95 2.63 -22.23 -8.95
C ASP A 95 1.10 -22.16 -8.79
N ILE A 96 0.43 -21.33 -9.59
CA ILE A 96 -1.01 -21.08 -9.55
C ILE A 96 -1.60 -21.05 -10.97
N GLU A 97 -2.93 -21.03 -11.06
CA GLU A 97 -3.67 -20.80 -12.30
C GLU A 97 -4.14 -19.33 -12.35
N PRO A 98 -3.45 -18.41 -13.06
CA PRO A 98 -3.73 -16.99 -12.98
C PRO A 98 -5.15 -16.62 -13.42
N ALA A 99 -5.70 -17.34 -14.42
CA ALA A 99 -7.05 -17.08 -14.92
C ALA A 99 -8.13 -17.30 -13.84
N ALA A 100 -7.93 -18.26 -12.94
CA ALA A 100 -8.87 -18.52 -11.85
C ALA A 100 -8.87 -17.40 -10.80
N TYR A 101 -7.70 -16.79 -10.53
CA TYR A 101 -7.63 -15.62 -9.64
C TYR A 101 -8.25 -14.38 -10.30
N ALA A 102 -8.01 -14.18 -11.59
CA ALA A 102 -8.62 -13.11 -12.38
C ALA A 102 -10.16 -13.21 -12.39
N ALA A 103 -10.70 -14.42 -12.53
CA ALA A 103 -12.14 -14.67 -12.45
C ALA A 103 -12.69 -14.34 -11.06
N GLY A 104 -12.09 -14.88 -9.99
CA GLY A 104 -12.53 -14.60 -8.61
C GLY A 104 -12.44 -13.12 -8.22
N PHE A 105 -11.47 -12.39 -8.77
CA PHE A 105 -11.36 -10.94 -8.64
C PHE A 105 -12.50 -10.21 -9.38
N SER A 106 -12.73 -10.54 -10.65
CA SER A 106 -13.83 -9.97 -11.44
C SER A 106 -15.18 -10.19 -10.77
N ASP A 107 -15.44 -11.40 -10.27
CA ASP A 107 -16.68 -11.76 -9.58
C ASP A 107 -16.87 -10.95 -8.29
N ALA A 108 -15.79 -10.64 -7.57
CA ALA A 108 -15.86 -9.82 -6.36
C ALA A 108 -16.18 -8.35 -6.66
N LEU A 109 -15.81 -7.86 -7.85
CA LEU A 109 -15.99 -6.47 -8.27
C LEU A 109 -17.26 -6.23 -9.09
N ALA A 110 -17.96 -7.29 -9.53
CA ALA A 110 -19.12 -7.19 -10.42
C ALA A 110 -20.26 -6.28 -9.92
N GLN A 111 -20.40 -6.11 -8.60
CA GLN A 111 -21.40 -5.25 -7.96
C GLN A 111 -20.75 -4.14 -7.11
N CYS A 112 -19.46 -3.87 -7.33
CA CYS A 112 -18.78 -2.79 -6.64
C CYS A 112 -19.14 -1.46 -7.28
N GLU A 113 -19.51 -0.49 -6.46
CA GLU A 113 -19.61 0.91 -6.87
C GLU A 113 -18.25 1.62 -6.67
N PRO A 114 -17.99 2.75 -7.34
CA PRO A 114 -16.79 3.53 -7.09
C PRO A 114 -16.68 3.94 -5.61
N ILE A 115 -15.45 3.90 -5.09
CA ILE A 115 -15.16 4.10 -3.66
C ILE A 115 -14.39 5.40 -3.48
N ASP A 116 -14.92 6.35 -2.72
CA ASP A 116 -14.21 7.59 -2.42
C ASP A 116 -13.30 7.42 -1.19
N ILE A 117 -12.04 7.84 -1.31
CA ILE A 117 -11.05 7.87 -0.22
C ILE A 117 -10.52 9.29 -0.07
N GLU A 118 -10.67 9.88 1.12
CA GLU A 118 -9.99 11.13 1.49
C GLU A 118 -8.56 10.80 1.94
N PHE A 119 -7.55 11.36 1.27
CA PHE A 119 -6.16 11.28 1.69
C PHE A 119 -5.81 12.53 2.49
N ARG A 120 -5.59 12.36 3.80
CA ARG A 120 -5.30 13.46 4.71
C ARG A 120 -4.32 13.04 5.79
N GLY A 121 -3.17 13.67 5.84
CA GLY A 121 -2.21 13.47 6.91
C GLY A 121 -1.16 12.40 6.60
N VAL A 122 0.01 12.58 7.21
CA VAL A 122 1.09 11.61 7.21
C VAL A 122 1.07 10.82 8.50
N THR A 123 1.33 9.52 8.44
CA THR A 123 1.77 8.73 9.59
C THR A 123 3.03 7.98 9.24
N ALA A 124 3.63 7.30 10.20
CA ALA A 124 4.81 6.48 9.98
C ALA A 124 4.79 5.31 10.95
N SER A 125 5.53 4.27 10.62
CA SER A 125 5.90 3.19 11.53
C SER A 125 7.42 3.15 11.65
N PRO A 126 7.99 2.30 12.52
CA PRO A 126 9.45 2.15 12.58
C PRO A 126 10.11 1.76 11.25
N ALA A 127 9.38 1.30 10.23
CA ALA A 127 9.92 0.84 8.94
C ALA A 127 9.61 1.73 7.73
N CYS A 128 8.65 2.67 7.83
CA CYS A 128 8.13 3.37 6.66
C CYS A 128 7.31 4.62 7.00
N ILE A 129 7.16 5.51 6.01
CA ILE A 129 6.24 6.64 6.03
C ILE A 129 5.02 6.31 5.15
N LEU A 130 3.83 6.63 5.66
CA LEU A 130 2.54 6.30 5.06
C LEU A 130 1.70 7.57 4.86
N ILE A 131 0.95 7.62 3.76
CA ILE A 131 -0.14 8.59 3.58
C ILE A 131 -1.42 7.98 4.14
N GLN A 132 -2.09 8.70 5.02
CA GLN A 132 -3.32 8.25 5.65
C GLN A 132 -4.49 8.40 4.68
N GLY A 133 -5.22 7.32 4.44
CA GLY A 133 -6.50 7.35 3.74
C GLY A 133 -7.67 7.06 4.67
N PHE A 134 -8.79 7.74 4.41
CA PHE A 134 -10.06 7.63 5.11
C PHE A 134 -11.17 7.34 4.10
N PRO A 135 -11.70 6.10 4.06
CA PRO A 135 -12.82 5.78 3.20
C PRO A 135 -14.06 6.59 3.55
N ILE A 136 -14.77 7.06 2.53
CA ILE A 136 -16.09 7.69 2.68
C ILE A 136 -17.15 6.60 2.50
N GLY A 137 -17.91 6.34 3.57
CA GLY A 137 -18.87 5.23 3.62
C GLY A 137 -18.20 3.84 3.76
N ASP A 138 -18.97 2.80 3.48
CA ASP A 138 -18.57 1.40 3.76
C ASP A 138 -18.03 0.65 2.53
N GLY A 139 -17.96 1.29 1.36
CA GLY A 139 -17.62 0.64 0.10
C GLY A 139 -16.29 -0.13 0.12
N LEU A 140 -15.22 0.47 0.69
CA LEU A 140 -13.94 -0.23 0.82
C LEU A 140 -14.02 -1.44 1.75
N ALA A 141 -14.73 -1.33 2.87
CA ALA A 141 -14.86 -2.42 3.83
C ALA A 141 -15.68 -3.56 3.23
N ALA A 142 -16.78 -3.24 2.54
CA ALA A 142 -17.63 -4.19 1.82
C ALA A 142 -16.86 -4.92 0.72
N LEU A 143 -16.12 -4.20 -0.14
CA LEU A 143 -15.27 -4.80 -1.18
C LEU A 143 -14.21 -5.73 -0.58
N ARG A 144 -13.56 -5.31 0.51
CA ARG A 144 -12.58 -6.15 1.20
C ARG A 144 -13.20 -7.43 1.74
N GLU A 145 -14.35 -7.37 2.40
CA GLU A 145 -15.05 -8.57 2.87
C GLU A 145 -15.53 -9.44 1.71
N GLN A 146 -15.97 -8.86 0.60
CA GLN A 146 -16.35 -9.60 -0.61
C GLN A 146 -15.17 -10.37 -1.20
N LEU A 147 -14.02 -9.70 -1.41
CA LEU A 147 -12.79 -10.35 -1.85
C LEU A 147 -12.37 -11.47 -0.88
N ARG A 148 -12.40 -11.22 0.44
CA ARG A 148 -12.08 -12.24 1.44
C ARG A 148 -13.00 -13.45 1.34
N ARG A 149 -14.31 -13.24 1.25
CA ARG A 149 -15.29 -14.33 1.14
C ARG A 149 -15.04 -15.16 -0.12
N ASN A 150 -14.91 -14.50 -1.27
CA ASN A 150 -14.71 -15.17 -2.57
C ASN A 150 -13.45 -16.04 -2.57
N PHE A 151 -12.31 -15.52 -2.12
CA PHE A 151 -11.06 -16.29 -2.14
C PHE A 151 -11.00 -17.35 -1.04
N LYS A 152 -11.56 -17.10 0.16
CA LYS A 152 -11.61 -18.11 1.24
C LYS A 152 -12.58 -19.26 0.97
N SER A 153 -13.64 -19.05 0.18
CA SER A 153 -14.57 -20.12 -0.22
C SER A 153 -14.10 -20.89 -1.45
N SER A 154 -13.11 -20.37 -2.19
CA SER A 154 -12.53 -21.05 -3.34
C SER A 154 -11.54 -22.14 -2.94
N ALA A 155 -11.21 -23.04 -3.87
CA ALA A 155 -10.10 -23.99 -3.72
C ALA A 155 -8.73 -23.36 -4.03
N LEU A 156 -8.67 -22.05 -4.31
CA LEU A 156 -7.43 -21.37 -4.66
C LEU A 156 -6.53 -21.21 -3.45
N ARG A 157 -5.22 -21.36 -3.66
CA ARG A 157 -4.22 -21.10 -2.63
C ARG A 157 -4.37 -19.65 -2.17
N SER A 158 -4.56 -19.45 -0.87
CA SER A 158 -4.54 -18.13 -0.25
C SER A 158 -3.95 -18.21 1.16
N ASN A 159 -3.33 -17.13 1.60
CA ASN A 159 -2.93 -16.93 2.99
C ASN A 159 -3.38 -15.55 3.47
N ILE A 160 -4.59 -15.19 3.06
CA ILE A 160 -5.26 -13.94 3.39
C ILE A 160 -5.24 -13.72 4.90
N ASP A 161 -4.93 -12.49 5.31
CA ASP A 161 -4.85 -12.04 6.70
C ASP A 161 -3.75 -12.73 7.55
N SER A 162 -2.88 -13.58 6.97
CA SER A 162 -1.79 -14.24 7.72
C SER A 162 -0.80 -13.27 8.37
N ARG A 163 -0.66 -12.07 7.80
CA ARG A 163 0.17 -10.99 8.36
C ARG A 163 -0.60 -10.10 9.34
N TYR A 164 -1.77 -9.63 8.94
CA TYR A 164 -2.75 -8.89 9.73
C TYR A 164 -4.02 -8.66 8.89
N LYS A 165 -5.17 -8.41 9.53
CA LYS A 165 -6.39 -7.98 8.83
C LYS A 165 -6.24 -6.50 8.43
N LEU A 166 -6.29 -6.21 7.12
CA LEU A 166 -6.13 -4.85 6.61
C LEU A 166 -7.34 -3.97 6.97
N MET A 167 -7.13 -3.05 7.92
CA MET A 167 -8.18 -2.15 8.43
C MET A 167 -8.06 -0.74 7.86
N THR A 168 -6.85 -0.25 7.63
CA THR A 168 -6.59 1.12 7.16
C THR A 168 -6.57 1.20 5.63
N ALA A 169 -6.68 2.41 5.08
CA ALA A 169 -6.74 2.68 3.63
C ALA A 169 -5.50 3.49 3.18
N HIS A 170 -4.33 3.10 3.70
CA HIS A 170 -3.10 3.86 3.52
C HIS A 170 -2.36 3.50 2.24
N THR A 171 -1.48 4.42 1.82
CA THR A 171 -0.46 4.19 0.79
C THR A 171 0.91 4.26 1.45
N THR A 172 1.77 3.27 1.21
CA THR A 172 3.18 3.37 1.63
C THR A 172 3.92 4.30 0.68
N ALA A 173 4.57 5.32 1.21
CA ALA A 173 5.21 6.37 0.41
C ALA A 173 6.74 6.29 0.47
N VAL A 174 7.29 5.96 1.65
CA VAL A 174 8.74 5.80 1.88
C VAL A 174 9.00 4.53 2.67
N ARG A 175 10.05 3.77 2.34
CA ARG A 175 10.56 2.67 3.16
C ARG A 175 11.98 2.99 3.61
N PHE A 176 12.27 2.68 4.87
CA PHE A 176 13.62 2.84 5.40
C PHE A 176 14.50 1.69 4.93
N CYS A 177 15.48 1.99 4.07
CA CYS A 177 16.41 1.02 3.50
C CYS A 177 17.87 1.27 3.91
N THR A 178 18.14 2.40 4.56
CA THR A 178 19.41 2.70 5.24
C THR A 178 19.15 3.42 6.56
N PRO A 179 20.07 3.36 7.55
CA PRO A 179 19.95 4.17 8.76
C PRO A 179 19.69 5.66 8.48
N LEU A 180 18.72 6.25 9.17
CA LEU A 180 18.34 7.66 9.02
C LEU A 180 19.49 8.57 9.47
N GLN A 181 19.89 9.53 8.62
CA GLN A 181 21.00 10.46 8.90
C GLN A 181 20.53 11.81 9.46
N ASN A 182 19.28 12.17 9.18
CA ASN A 182 18.61 13.43 9.48
C ASN A 182 17.24 13.18 10.15
N ALA A 183 17.17 12.17 11.04
CA ALA A 183 15.96 11.72 11.72
C ALA A 183 15.10 12.85 12.30
N THR A 184 15.70 13.84 12.99
CA THR A 184 14.98 15.00 13.54
C THR A 184 14.32 15.84 12.45
N ARG A 185 15.07 16.19 11.38
CA ARG A 185 14.52 16.98 10.27
C ARG A 185 13.46 16.23 9.50
N LEU A 186 13.60 14.91 9.38
CA LEU A 186 12.58 14.05 8.78
C LEU A 186 11.29 14.10 9.61
N LEU A 187 11.41 13.98 10.93
CA LEU A 187 10.28 14.08 11.85
C LEU A 187 9.60 15.45 11.74
N ASP A 188 10.36 16.54 11.84
CA ASP A 188 9.84 17.92 11.74
C ASP A 188 9.09 18.15 10.42
N CYS A 189 9.60 17.60 9.31
CA CYS A 189 8.92 17.66 8.02
C CYS A 189 7.62 16.85 8.06
N CYS A 190 7.65 15.60 8.53
CA CYS A 190 6.44 14.77 8.64
C CYS A 190 5.38 15.40 9.56
N GLU A 191 5.79 16.08 10.64
CA GLU A 191 4.91 16.78 11.57
C GLU A 191 4.06 17.86 10.88
N GLN A 192 4.67 18.64 9.98
CA GLN A 192 3.97 19.67 9.20
C GLN A 192 2.85 19.08 8.32
N PHE A 193 2.99 17.82 7.92
CA PHE A 193 2.04 17.11 7.07
C PHE A 193 1.09 16.19 7.85
N ARG A 194 1.11 16.19 9.19
CA ARG A 194 0.25 15.29 10.00
C ARG A 194 -1.24 15.43 9.73
N ASN A 195 -1.69 16.64 9.37
CA ASN A 195 -3.10 16.94 9.06
C ASN A 195 -3.29 17.51 7.64
N HIS A 196 -2.27 17.47 6.80
CA HIS A 196 -2.31 18.04 5.45
C HIS A 196 -3.31 17.29 4.56
N HIS A 197 -4.14 18.00 3.80
CA HIS A 197 -5.15 17.40 2.93
C HIS A 197 -4.59 17.24 1.51
N PHE A 198 -4.26 16.01 1.13
CA PHE A 198 -3.74 15.65 -0.21
C PHE A 198 -4.85 15.57 -1.27
N GLY A 199 -6.11 15.49 -0.84
CA GLY A 199 -7.28 15.43 -1.71
C GLY A 199 -8.06 14.12 -1.61
N THR A 200 -9.10 14.00 -2.42
CA THR A 200 -9.97 12.82 -2.48
C THR A 200 -9.78 12.10 -3.81
N ALA A 201 -9.64 10.77 -3.76
CA ALA A 201 -9.62 9.93 -4.95
C ALA A 201 -10.90 9.07 -5.01
N ARG A 202 -11.56 9.10 -6.16
CA ARG A 202 -12.68 8.21 -6.48
C ARG A 202 -12.12 6.96 -7.14
N LEU A 203 -12.05 5.86 -6.40
CA LEU A 203 -11.52 4.61 -6.89
C LEU A 203 -12.54 3.92 -7.79
N SER A 204 -12.26 3.89 -9.09
CA SER A 204 -13.00 3.12 -10.09
C SER A 204 -12.11 2.17 -10.88
N ASN A 205 -10.79 2.35 -10.85
CA ASN A 205 -9.79 1.50 -11.50
C ASN A 205 -9.10 0.61 -10.48
N PHE A 206 -9.28 -0.69 -10.65
CA PHE A 206 -8.73 -1.73 -9.79
C PHE A 206 -7.94 -2.75 -10.59
N GLU A 207 -6.94 -3.33 -9.94
CA GLU A 207 -6.06 -4.29 -10.56
C GLU A 207 -5.74 -5.45 -9.63
N LEU A 208 -5.73 -6.65 -10.19
CA LEU A 208 -5.14 -7.84 -9.60
C LEU A 208 -3.77 -8.04 -10.21
N VAL A 209 -2.75 -8.14 -9.38
CA VAL A 209 -1.36 -8.27 -9.82
C VAL A 209 -0.64 -9.44 -9.18
N PHE A 210 0.29 -10.04 -9.91
CA PHE A 210 1.42 -10.77 -9.37
C PHE A 210 2.55 -9.77 -9.09
N ASN A 211 3.04 -9.74 -7.85
CA ASN A 211 3.92 -8.66 -7.41
C ASN A 211 5.04 -9.15 -6.50
N ASP A 212 6.05 -8.31 -6.30
CA ASP A 212 7.01 -8.45 -5.21
C ASP A 212 6.56 -7.68 -3.95
N TRP A 213 7.35 -7.77 -2.88
CA TRP A 213 7.03 -7.11 -1.60
C TRP A 213 6.85 -5.59 -1.71
N TYR A 214 7.46 -4.99 -2.72
CA TYR A 214 7.53 -3.55 -2.88
C TYR A 214 6.57 -3.02 -3.94
N GLN A 215 5.90 -3.88 -4.70
CA GLN A 215 5.07 -3.51 -5.85
C GLN A 215 5.86 -2.77 -6.95
N ARG A 216 7.13 -3.13 -7.14
CA ARG A 216 7.98 -2.53 -8.18
C ARG A 216 7.42 -2.82 -9.56
N TRP A 217 7.23 -1.78 -10.36
CA TRP A 217 6.65 -1.89 -11.69
C TRP A 217 7.43 -2.84 -12.62
N SER A 218 8.76 -2.90 -12.46
CA SER A 218 9.63 -3.79 -13.25
C SER A 218 9.42 -5.28 -12.97
N VAL A 219 8.76 -5.64 -11.86
CA VAL A 219 8.50 -7.02 -11.45
C VAL A 219 7.01 -7.36 -11.53
N THR A 220 6.16 -6.37 -11.29
CA THR A 220 4.71 -6.52 -11.23
C THR A 220 4.12 -6.93 -12.59
N GLN A 221 3.25 -7.94 -12.58
CA GLN A 221 2.52 -8.41 -13.75
C GLN A 221 1.02 -8.30 -13.50
N SER A 222 0.31 -7.66 -14.44
CA SER A 222 -1.15 -7.55 -14.41
C SER A 222 -1.80 -8.90 -14.70
N LEU A 223 -2.72 -9.31 -13.84
CA LEU A 223 -3.53 -10.53 -14.02
C LEU A 223 -4.96 -10.20 -14.44
N ALA A 224 -5.52 -9.11 -13.92
CA ALA A 224 -6.83 -8.57 -14.31
C ALA A 224 -6.92 -7.08 -14.00
N LYS A 225 -7.57 -6.33 -14.88
CA LYS A 225 -7.90 -4.91 -14.68
C LYS A 225 -9.41 -4.75 -14.81
N LEU A 226 -10.02 -4.03 -13.86
CA LEU A 226 -11.41 -3.64 -13.94
C LEU A 226 -11.55 -2.13 -13.71
N THR A 227 -12.34 -1.52 -14.58
CA THR A 227 -12.79 -0.14 -14.44
C THR A 227 -14.30 -0.17 -14.20
N LEU A 228 -14.74 0.38 -13.08
CA LEU A 228 -16.16 0.58 -12.80
C LEU A 228 -16.69 1.72 -13.68
N GLY A 229 -17.93 1.56 -14.14
CA GLY A 229 -18.64 2.54 -14.98
C GLY A 229 -19.06 3.79 -14.23
#